data_AF-A0A0C3CEA5-F1
#
_entry.id   AF-A0A0C3CEA5-F1
#
_cell.length_a   1.000
_cell.length_b   1.000
_cell.length_c   1.000
_cell.angle_alpha   90.00
_cell.angle_beta   90.00
_cell.angle_gamma   90.00
#
_symmetry.space_group_name_H-M   'P 1'
#
loop_
_entity.id
_entity.type
_entity.pdbx_description
1 polymer ?
#
loop_
_entity_poly.entity_id
_entity_poly.type
_entity_poly.pdbx_seq_one_letter_code
_entity_poly.pdbx_strand_id
1 'polypeptide(L)'
;FEALVSSEDYAKLMNFPYLESCKQVDEFTLFIRGLNIKKISDWWSHKLQHRWIIPSIIKSCSQIYPEDWDQVPATTNGGEGQHHWMKQQTGSCLSLLEAILLYICENLILNHDSSSLQSLGGGLKDCQ
;
A
#
# COMPACT_ATOMS: atom_id res chain seq x y z
N PHE A 1 -13.70 1.26 13.55
CA PHE A 1 -14.80 1.86 12.77
C PHE A 1 -16.07 1.95 13.59
N GLU A 2 -16.28 1.08 14.58
CA GLU A 2 -17.44 1.03 15.47
C GLU A 2 -17.89 2.38 16.05
N ALA A 3 -16.97 3.21 16.57
CA ALA A 3 -17.32 4.53 17.11
C ALA A 3 -17.70 5.59 16.04
N LEU A 4 -17.58 5.28 14.74
CA LEU A 4 -17.81 6.22 13.65
C LEU A 4 -19.12 5.97 12.90
N VAL A 5 -19.76 4.81 13.11
CA VAL A 5 -20.95 4.39 12.38
C VAL A 5 -21.96 3.74 13.33
N SER A 6 -23.18 3.49 12.86
CA SER A 6 -24.14 2.71 13.63
C SER A 6 -23.66 1.26 13.82
N SER A 7 -24.19 0.55 14.81
CA SER A 7 -23.88 -0.88 15.00
C SER A 7 -24.26 -1.73 13.78
N GLU A 8 -25.33 -1.37 13.08
CA GLU A 8 -25.76 -2.03 11.84
C GLU A 8 -24.75 -1.81 10.71
N ASP A 9 -24.35 -0.56 10.48
CA ASP A 9 -23.34 -0.24 9.47
C ASP A 9 -22.00 -0.87 9.80
N TYR A 10 -21.64 -0.94 11.09
CA TYR A 10 -20.43 -1.61 11.53
C TYR A 10 -20.46 -3.10 11.20
N ALA A 11 -21.57 -3.79 11.47
CA ALA A 11 -21.74 -5.19 11.10
C ALA A 11 -21.61 -5.37 9.58
N LYS A 12 -22.24 -4.48 8.80
CA LYS A 12 -22.13 -4.49 7.34
C LYS A 12 -20.69 -4.26 6.87
N LEU A 13 -19.95 -3.35 7.50
CA LEU A 13 -18.53 -3.10 7.23
C LEU A 13 -17.67 -4.33 7.49
N MET A 14 -17.96 -5.13 8.52
CA MET A 14 -17.20 -6.35 8.83
C MET A 14 -17.54 -7.52 7.93
N ASN A 15 -18.71 -7.49 7.26
CA ASN A 15 -19.18 -8.57 6.38
C ASN A 15 -18.66 -8.51 4.94
N PHE A 16 -17.87 -7.50 4.59
CA PHE A 16 -17.32 -7.36 3.23
C PHE A 16 -16.45 -8.54 2.71
N PRO A 17 -15.79 -9.38 3.54
CA PRO A 17 -15.05 -10.54 3.02
C PRO A 17 -15.96 -11.60 2.40
N TYR A 18 -17.24 -11.60 2.78
CA TYR A 18 -18.24 -12.60 2.38
C TYR A 18 -19.06 -12.17 1.17
N LEU A 19 -18.63 -11.14 0.42
CA LEU A 19 -19.30 -10.74 -0.81
C LEU A 19 -19.11 -11.82 -1.89
N GLU A 20 -20.20 -12.27 -2.47
CA GLU A 20 -20.28 -13.43 -3.37
C GLU A 20 -20.19 -13.06 -4.85
N SER A 21 -20.19 -11.76 -5.20
CA SER A 21 -20.09 -11.32 -6.59
C SER A 21 -19.47 -9.94 -6.74
N CYS A 22 -18.94 -9.64 -7.93
CA CYS A 22 -18.48 -8.30 -8.29
C CYS A 22 -19.58 -7.25 -8.10
N LYS A 23 -20.84 -7.61 -8.40
CA LYS A 23 -21.99 -6.71 -8.19
C LYS A 23 -22.14 -6.32 -6.73
N GLN A 24 -21.98 -7.26 -5.80
CA GLN A 24 -22.03 -6.96 -4.36
C GLN A 24 -20.84 -6.10 -3.91
N VAL A 25 -19.67 -6.23 -4.54
CA VAL A 25 -18.52 -5.35 -4.29
C VAL A 25 -18.80 -3.91 -4.76
N ASP A 26 -19.47 -3.75 -5.90
CA ASP A 26 -19.90 -2.43 -6.39
C ASP A 26 -20.97 -1.82 -5.46
N GLU A 27 -21.97 -2.59 -5.06
CA GLU A 27 -23.00 -2.18 -4.08
C GLU A 27 -22.37 -1.80 -2.73
N PHE A 28 -21.38 -2.56 -2.27
CA PHE A 28 -20.62 -2.24 -1.07
C PHE A 28 -19.83 -0.94 -1.25
N THR A 29 -19.22 -0.71 -2.42
CA THR A 29 -18.52 0.55 -2.73
C THR A 29 -19.45 1.76 -2.68
N LEU A 30 -20.67 1.62 -3.19
CA LEU A 30 -21.70 2.66 -3.10
C LEU A 30 -22.12 2.89 -1.64
N PHE A 31 -22.30 1.83 -0.86
CA PHE A 31 -22.57 1.92 0.58
C PHE A 31 -21.47 2.70 1.31
N ILE A 32 -20.18 2.39 1.10
CA ILE A 32 -19.06 3.10 1.71
C ILE A 32 -19.08 4.60 1.36
N ARG A 33 -19.36 4.94 0.10
CA ARG A 33 -19.47 6.34 -0.34
C ARG A 33 -20.66 7.04 0.33
N GLY A 34 -21.77 6.34 0.53
CA GLY A 34 -22.96 6.85 1.20
C GLY A 34 -22.75 7.19 2.69
N LEU A 35 -21.82 6.51 3.37
CA LEU A 35 -21.49 6.80 4.78
C LEU A 35 -20.87 8.20 4.97
N ASN A 36 -20.29 8.79 3.92
CA ASN A 36 -19.65 10.10 3.94
C ASN A 36 -18.59 10.29 5.05
N ILE A 37 -17.92 9.20 5.45
CA ILE A 37 -16.85 9.21 6.46
C ILE A 37 -15.51 9.01 5.75
N LYS A 38 -14.69 10.07 5.71
CA LYS A 38 -13.41 10.08 5.00
C LYS A 38 -12.52 8.88 5.35
N LYS A 39 -12.36 8.59 6.64
CA LYS A 39 -11.51 7.48 7.12
C LYS A 39 -11.91 6.12 6.54
N ILE A 40 -13.22 5.88 6.41
CA ILE A 40 -13.75 4.61 5.88
C ILE A 40 -13.65 4.60 4.35
N SER A 41 -13.94 5.72 3.70
CA SER A 41 -13.78 5.88 2.26
C SER A 41 -12.32 5.69 1.81
N ASP A 42 -11.36 6.28 2.51
CA ASP A 42 -9.92 6.11 2.26
C ASP A 42 -9.50 4.64 2.46
N TRP A 43 -9.97 4.00 3.54
CA TRP A 43 -9.69 2.59 3.82
C TRP A 43 -10.15 1.68 2.68
N TRP A 44 -11.37 1.90 2.19
CA TRP A 44 -11.92 1.11 1.08
C TRP A 44 -11.20 1.42 -0.24
N SER A 45 -10.92 2.69 -0.51
CA SER A 45 -10.20 3.13 -1.71
C SER A 45 -8.80 2.50 -1.78
N HIS A 46 -8.08 2.42 -0.66
CA HIS A 46 -6.81 1.72 -0.59
C HIS A 46 -6.94 0.23 -0.94
N LYS A 47 -8.01 -0.45 -0.51
CA LYS A 47 -8.25 -1.85 -0.87
C LYS A 47 -8.48 -2.01 -2.37
N LEU A 48 -9.24 -1.10 -2.99
CA LEU A 48 -9.53 -1.12 -4.44
C LEU A 48 -8.33 -0.74 -5.31
N GLN A 49 -7.49 0.20 -4.84
CA GLN A 49 -6.32 0.69 -5.58
C GLN A 49 -5.31 -0.43 -5.87
N HIS A 50 -5.20 -1.40 -4.96
CA HIS A 50 -4.31 -2.54 -5.07
C HIS A 50 -5.06 -3.77 -5.57
N ARG A 51 -4.94 -4.06 -6.87
CA ARG A 51 -5.68 -5.13 -7.56
C ARG A 51 -5.59 -6.51 -6.90
N TRP A 52 -4.55 -6.78 -6.11
CA TRP A 52 -4.32 -8.05 -5.43
C TRP A 52 -5.02 -8.18 -4.08
N ILE A 53 -5.37 -7.07 -3.42
CA ILE A 53 -5.95 -7.08 -2.07
C ILE A 53 -7.33 -7.74 -2.08
N ILE A 54 -8.22 -7.24 -2.93
CA ILE A 54 -9.62 -7.68 -2.96
C ILE A 54 -9.74 -9.19 -3.30
N PRO A 55 -9.08 -9.71 -4.35
CA PRO A 55 -9.03 -11.15 -4.64
C PRO A 55 -8.44 -12.00 -3.51
N SER A 56 -7.60 -11.42 -2.65
CA SER A 56 -6.96 -12.13 -1.54
C SER A 56 -7.82 -12.18 -0.27
N ILE A 57 -8.91 -11.41 -0.23
CA ILE A 57 -9.83 -11.33 0.92
C ILE A 57 -11.21 -11.86 0.56
N ILE A 58 -11.68 -11.57 -0.66
CA ILE A 58 -13.03 -11.88 -1.13
C ILE A 58 -12.94 -13.05 -2.12
N LYS A 59 -13.48 -14.21 -1.72
CA LYS A 59 -13.45 -15.46 -2.51
C LYS A 59 -13.97 -15.26 -3.94
N SER A 60 -15.08 -14.53 -4.10
CA SER A 60 -15.71 -14.28 -5.41
C SER A 60 -14.85 -13.45 -6.37
N CYS A 61 -13.85 -12.74 -5.85
CA CYS A 61 -12.91 -11.94 -6.62
C CYS A 61 -11.59 -12.68 -6.90
N SER A 62 -11.40 -13.86 -6.30
CA SER A 62 -10.21 -14.69 -6.47
C SER A 62 -10.25 -15.47 -7.79
N GLN A 63 -9.06 -15.75 -8.34
CA GLN A 63 -8.91 -16.68 -9.47
C GLN A 63 -8.63 -18.12 -9.00
N ILE A 64 -8.48 -18.34 -7.69
CA ILE A 64 -8.31 -19.66 -7.09
C ILE A 64 -9.64 -20.42 -7.23
N TYR A 65 -9.57 -21.70 -7.58
CA TYR A 65 -10.76 -22.54 -7.65
C TYR A 65 -11.46 -22.58 -6.27
N PRO A 66 -12.80 -22.53 -6.22
CA PRO A 66 -13.53 -22.47 -4.94
C PRO A 66 -13.16 -23.58 -3.96
N GLU A 67 -12.89 -24.78 -4.48
CA GLU A 67 -12.49 -25.96 -3.72
C GLU A 67 -11.11 -25.76 -3.09
N ASP A 68 -10.15 -25.27 -3.86
CA ASP A 68 -8.79 -24.98 -3.38
C ASP A 68 -8.79 -23.85 -2.35
N TRP A 69 -9.60 -22.82 -2.55
CA TRP A 69 -9.74 -21.69 -1.61
C TRP A 69 -10.21 -22.15 -0.23
N ASP A 70 -11.16 -23.10 -0.18
CA ASP A 70 -11.69 -23.64 1.09
C ASP A 70 -10.69 -24.56 1.80
N GLN A 71 -9.71 -25.11 1.07
CA GLN A 71 -8.61 -25.89 1.65
C GLN A 71 -7.48 -25.00 2.17
N VAL A 72 -7.42 -23.72 1.78
CA VAL A 72 -6.42 -22.80 2.32
C VAL A 72 -6.76 -22.52 3.79
N PRO A 73 -5.87 -22.85 4.75
CA PRO A 73 -6.13 -22.59 6.15
C PRO A 73 -6.29 -21.08 6.39
N ALA A 74 -7.22 -20.69 7.26
CA ALA A 74 -7.53 -19.28 7.53
C ALA A 74 -6.33 -18.46 8.04
N THR A 75 -5.31 -19.13 8.59
CA THR A 75 -4.03 -18.55 8.99
C THR A 75 -3.15 -18.17 7.80
N THR A 76 -3.31 -18.85 6.67
CA THR A 76 -2.60 -18.63 5.41
C THR A 76 -3.53 -17.97 4.39
N ASN A 77 -4.46 -17.12 4.85
CA ASN A 77 -5.27 -16.34 3.93
C ASN A 77 -4.33 -15.56 2.99
N GLY A 78 -4.76 -15.25 1.76
CA GLY A 78 -3.91 -14.62 0.74
C GLY A 78 -3.13 -13.39 1.26
N GLY A 79 -3.62 -12.75 2.33
CA GLY A 79 -2.96 -11.85 3.28
C GLY A 79 -1.50 -12.14 3.64
N GLU A 80 -1.16 -13.34 4.08
CA GLU A 80 0.24 -13.67 4.42
C GLU A 80 1.11 -13.75 3.15
N GLY A 81 0.53 -14.18 2.04
CA GLY A 81 1.10 -14.03 0.71
C GLY A 81 1.29 -12.56 0.30
N GLN A 82 0.46 -11.63 0.81
CA GLN A 82 0.58 -10.18 0.56
C GLN A 82 1.89 -9.63 1.13
N HIS A 83 2.33 -10.09 2.29
CA HIS A 83 3.65 -9.70 2.81
C HIS A 83 4.78 -10.19 1.89
N HIS A 84 4.67 -11.38 1.32
CA HIS A 84 5.67 -11.92 0.39
C HIS A 84 5.64 -11.22 -0.98
N TRP A 85 4.47 -10.94 -1.54
CA TRP A 85 4.33 -10.25 -2.83
C TRP A 85 4.64 -8.75 -2.73
N MET A 86 4.25 -8.09 -1.64
CA MET A 86 4.66 -6.70 -1.36
C MET A 86 6.18 -6.60 -1.19
N LYS A 87 6.84 -7.56 -0.52
CA LYS A 87 8.31 -7.65 -0.50
C LYS A 87 8.92 -7.68 -1.91
N GLN A 88 8.30 -8.38 -2.86
CA GLN A 88 8.77 -8.42 -4.26
C GLN A 88 8.50 -7.13 -5.04
N GLN A 89 7.43 -6.40 -4.73
CA GLN A 89 6.97 -5.25 -5.53
C GLN A 89 7.43 -3.89 -4.99
N THR A 90 7.57 -3.73 -3.67
CA THR A 90 8.08 -2.48 -3.04
C THR A 90 9.54 -2.58 -2.64
N GLY A 91 10.17 -3.75 -2.72
CA GLY A 91 11.59 -3.96 -2.39
C GLY A 91 11.98 -3.69 -0.93
N SER A 92 11.01 -3.36 -0.06
CA SER A 92 11.27 -2.83 1.28
C SER A 92 11.16 -3.90 2.37
N CYS A 93 12.12 -4.81 2.34
CA CYS A 93 12.73 -5.39 3.55
C CYS A 93 14.24 -5.31 3.38
N LEU A 94 14.76 -4.09 3.25
CA LEU A 94 16.17 -3.87 3.45
C LEU A 94 16.50 -4.39 4.85
N SER A 95 17.48 -5.27 4.95
CA SER A 95 18.13 -5.51 6.23
C SER A 95 18.51 -4.16 6.85
N LEU A 96 18.57 -4.06 8.18
CA LEU A 96 18.93 -2.81 8.85
C LEU A 96 20.20 -2.18 8.24
N LEU A 97 21.14 -3.03 7.81
CA LEU A 97 22.36 -2.64 7.11
C LEU A 97 22.08 -2.00 5.73
N GLU A 98 21.24 -2.61 4.91
CA GLU A 98 20.88 -2.06 3.60
C GLU A 98 20.11 -0.75 3.72
N ALA A 99 19.25 -0.61 4.73
CA ALA A 99 18.54 0.64 5.01
C ALA A 99 19.52 1.76 5.44
N ILE A 100 20.51 1.43 6.26
CA ILE A 100 21.59 2.35 6.67
C ILE A 100 22.41 2.76 5.44
N LEU A 101 22.80 1.82 4.58
CA LEU A 101 23.59 2.11 3.39
C LEU A 101 22.83 3.00 2.39
N LEU A 102 21.54 2.74 2.17
CA LEU A 102 20.71 3.57 1.29
C LEU A 102 20.54 4.99 1.86
N TYR A 103 20.27 5.12 3.15
CA TYR A 103 20.19 6.41 3.83
C TYR A 103 21.52 7.18 3.71
N ILE A 104 22.66 6.51 3.90
CA ILE A 104 23.98 7.12 3.78
C ILE A 104 24.26 7.54 2.33
N CYS A 105 23.95 6.71 1.34
CA CYS A 105 24.14 7.05 -0.07
C CYS A 105 23.28 8.23 -0.52
N GLU A 106 22.00 8.25 -0.16
CA GLU A 106 21.09 9.35 -0.52
C GLU A 106 21.49 10.67 0.16
N ASN A 107 21.98 10.64 1.41
CA ASN A 107 22.36 11.84 2.15
C ASN A 107 23.82 12.29 1.93
N LEU A 108 24.74 11.43 1.47
CA LEU A 108 26.11 11.84 1.13
C LEU A 108 26.21 12.43 -0.28
N ILE A 109 25.41 11.96 -1.24
CA ILE A 109 25.44 12.51 -2.61
C ILE A 109 24.97 13.98 -2.62
N LEU A 110 24.04 14.36 -1.74
CA LEU A 110 23.57 15.76 -1.63
C LEU A 110 24.52 16.68 -0.85
N ASN A 111 25.44 16.15 -0.05
CA ASN A 111 26.36 16.94 0.77
C ASN A 111 27.76 17.09 0.16
N HIS A 112 28.10 16.32 -0.88
CA HIS A 112 29.41 16.43 -1.54
C HIS A 112 29.47 17.48 -2.66
N ASP A 113 28.33 17.99 -3.14
CA ASP A 113 28.29 18.95 -4.26
C ASP A 113 28.27 20.44 -3.84
N SER A 114 28.19 20.74 -2.55
CA SER A 114 28.17 22.14 -2.06
C SER A 114 29.54 22.69 -1.62
N SER A 115 30.59 21.87 -1.60
CA SER A 115 31.91 22.25 -1.05
C SER A 115 33.01 22.51 -2.09
N SER A 116 32.73 22.45 -3.39
CA SER A 116 33.79 22.53 -4.43
C SER A 116 33.71 23.73 -5.39
N LEU A 117 32.90 24.76 -5.12
CA LEU A 117 32.82 25.96 -5.98
C LEU A 117 33.11 27.31 -5.29
N GLN A 118 33.92 27.34 -4.22
CA GLN A 118 34.39 28.60 -3.61
C GLN A 118 35.91 28.71 -3.42
N SER A 119 36.70 28.13 -4.33
CA SER A 119 38.14 28.35 -4.36
C SER A 119 38.62 28.34 -5.81
N LEU A 120 38.52 29.49 -6.48
CA LEU A 120 39.48 30.02 -7.46
C LEU A 120 38.91 31.35 -8.04
N GLY A 121 38.74 32.33 -7.16
CA GLY A 121 38.66 33.74 -7.54
C GLY A 121 40.01 34.39 -7.27
N GLY A 122 40.80 34.63 -8.31
CA GLY A 122 42.07 35.34 -8.17
C GLY A 122 42.89 35.37 -9.45
N GLY A 123 42.64 36.34 -10.32
CA GLY A 123 43.55 36.65 -11.44
C GLY A 123 42.92 37.33 -12.65
N LEU A 124 42.43 38.56 -12.50
CA LEU A 124 42.35 39.50 -13.63
C LEU A 124 43.78 39.77 -14.12
N LYS A 125 44.08 39.48 -15.40
CA LYS A 125 44.91 40.32 -16.30
C LYS A 125 44.53 40.05 -17.76
N ASP A 126 43.92 41.07 -18.36
CA ASP A 126 44.11 41.62 -19.71
C ASP A 126 44.22 40.68 -20.93
N CYS A 127 43.32 40.88 -21.91
CA CYS A 127 43.71 41.44 -23.21
C CYS A 127 42.50 41.58 -24.17
N GLN A 128 42.28 42.84 -24.59
CA GLN A 128 41.68 43.37 -25.83
C GLN A 128 40.31 42.87 -26.30
#